data_AF-A0A0C9X714-F1
#
_entry.id   AF-A0A0C9X714-F1
#
_cell.length_a   1.000
_cell.length_b   1.000
_cell.length_c   1.000
_cell.angle_alpha   90.00
_cell.angle_beta   90.00
_cell.angle_gamma   90.00
#
_symmetry.space_group_name_H-M   'P 1'
#
loop_
_entity.id
_entity.type
_entity.pdbx_description
1 polymer ?
#
loop_
_entity_poly.entity_id
_entity_poly.type
_entity_poly.pdbx_seq_one_letter_code
_entity_poly.pdbx_strand_id
1 'polypeptide(L)'
;MPRQREPWLQHGGIYRRVNDLNDSTWVQSSPEMNGDAMMPVLPVVPVFWEKDREGRVRGAGGVSTPVRSGSRSMGSGVSPVSSGVSPVSSGVSPVSNDNRVSEPRETRNNSESAHGSIWRAIKRWFFPPAPAPIPNDPPSDQEREEEELPPRVQPHEWKARGYYSRPTLNGVEVRNSPLSPNTLLPHPIDPEEIFVSLRSPTGTPHPERWIPGLVHRALPPRPSRWTDPIPGEPLPFPWECQLNPFMEHILTGPPRLSWSIAHAPATSITYGHTEACIPLTLADLHQPATFPFVTHFYINGLAEDSAPHFAWPVMVINHRGVKCVDVFEVLYESFQRYVGADERERWSGTRKVQADQAYARRLRAERGQAQQDPMRRVDYLGQQVMFRGLEPNPDGEGWMLFLGLG
;
A
#
# COMPACT_ATOMS: atom_id res chain seq x y z
N MET A 1 43.62 2.86 16.84
CA MET A 1 42.69 4.00 16.72
C MET A 1 41.33 3.45 16.31
N PRO A 2 40.35 3.34 17.22
CA PRO A 2 39.02 2.88 16.86
C PRO A 2 38.37 3.93 15.94
N ARG A 3 37.87 3.51 14.78
CA ARG A 3 37.11 4.39 13.87
C ARG A 3 35.86 4.87 14.60
N GLN A 4 35.76 6.18 14.84
CA GLN A 4 34.52 6.82 15.26
C GLN A 4 33.43 6.44 14.24
N ARG A 5 32.43 5.68 14.68
CA ARG A 5 31.20 5.49 13.90
C ARG A 5 30.46 6.82 13.87
N GLU A 6 29.90 7.17 12.71
CA GLU A 6 29.15 8.41 12.55
C GLU A 6 27.86 8.38 13.40
N PRO A 7 27.43 9.51 13.99
CA PRO A 7 26.35 9.55 15.00
C PRO A 7 24.99 9.01 14.55
N TRP A 8 24.71 8.96 13.24
CA TRP A 8 23.43 8.49 12.70
C TRP A 8 23.33 6.96 12.50
N LEU A 9 24.38 6.20 12.84
CA LEU A 9 24.38 4.73 12.80
C LEU A 9 23.97 4.09 14.14
N GLN A 10 23.53 4.86 15.13
CA GLN A 10 23.26 4.34 16.48
C GLN A 10 21.78 4.19 16.87
N HIS A 11 20.83 4.74 16.13
CA HIS A 11 19.41 4.68 16.49
C HIS A 11 18.54 4.59 15.24
N GLY A 12 17.76 3.50 15.11
CA GLY A 12 17.11 3.09 13.86
C GLY A 12 17.86 1.91 13.21
N GLY A 13 17.17 0.92 12.64
CA GLY A 13 17.79 -0.22 11.94
C GLY A 13 18.85 0.21 10.92
N ILE A 14 19.67 -0.71 10.42
CA ILE A 14 20.85 -0.40 9.59
C ILE A 14 20.38 0.13 8.22
N TYR A 15 19.98 1.40 8.15
CA TYR A 15 19.74 2.08 6.89
C TYR A 15 21.12 2.37 6.28
N ARG A 16 21.47 1.58 5.27
CA ARG A 16 22.71 1.78 4.48
C ARG A 16 22.73 3.17 3.86
N ARG A 17 23.93 3.69 3.58
CA ARG A 17 24.09 5.03 3.01
C ARG A 17 23.38 5.12 1.66
N VAL A 18 22.75 6.25 1.37
CA VAL A 18 22.09 6.55 0.08
C VAL A 18 23.07 6.41 -1.10
N ASN A 19 24.37 6.62 -0.88
CA ASN A 19 25.40 6.46 -1.91
C ASN A 19 25.73 4.99 -2.24
N ASP A 20 25.31 4.03 -1.41
CA ASP A 20 25.55 2.59 -1.64
C ASP A 20 24.53 1.98 -2.64
N LEU A 21 23.48 2.72 -3.02
CA LEU A 21 22.46 2.27 -3.98
C LEU A 21 22.85 2.52 -5.44
N ASN A 22 23.86 3.35 -5.70
CA ASN A 22 24.34 3.67 -7.05
C ASN A 22 25.52 2.80 -7.52
N ASP A 23 26.11 1.99 -6.63
CA ASP A 23 27.16 1.04 -7.02
C ASP A 23 26.53 -0.25 -7.55
N SER A 24 26.74 -0.54 -8.82
CA SER A 24 26.26 -1.71 -9.56
C SER A 24 26.96 -3.04 -9.17
N THR A 25 27.57 -3.12 -7.98
CA THR A 25 28.30 -4.29 -7.49
C THR A 25 27.54 -5.00 -6.35
N TRP A 26 26.31 -5.43 -6.65
CA TRP A 26 25.40 -6.08 -5.70
C TRP A 26 25.67 -7.58 -5.43
N VAL A 27 26.89 -8.07 -5.62
CA VAL A 27 27.24 -9.46 -5.30
C VAL A 27 28.64 -9.52 -4.68
N GLN A 28 28.72 -9.52 -3.36
CA GLN A 28 29.78 -10.28 -2.71
C GLN A 28 29.40 -11.75 -2.84
N SER A 29 30.26 -12.53 -3.50
CA SER A 29 30.19 -13.99 -3.51
C SER A 29 30.10 -14.47 -2.07
N SER A 30 29.06 -15.26 -1.74
CA SER A 30 29.00 -15.96 -0.46
C SER A 30 30.29 -16.77 -0.27
N PRO A 31 30.84 -16.86 0.96
CA PRO A 31 31.95 -17.74 1.24
C PRO A 31 31.53 -19.17 0.92
N GLU A 32 32.35 -19.88 0.14
CA GLU A 32 32.16 -21.29 -0.20
C GLU A 32 31.93 -22.10 1.08
N MET A 33 30.70 -22.59 1.27
CA MET A 33 30.45 -23.66 2.22
C MET A 33 30.93 -24.97 1.60
N ASN A 34 32.16 -25.35 1.93
CA ASN A 34 32.61 -26.73 1.84
C ASN A 34 31.88 -27.55 2.91
N GLY A 35 31.22 -28.63 2.50
CA GLY A 35 30.91 -29.75 3.40
C GLY A 35 29.51 -30.34 3.25
N ASP A 36 29.45 -31.41 2.46
CA ASP A 36 28.59 -32.60 2.61
C ASP A 36 27.47 -32.52 3.67
N ALA A 37 26.25 -32.25 3.20
CA ALA A 37 25.04 -32.67 3.87
C ALA A 37 24.05 -33.19 2.82
N MET A 38 24.03 -34.51 2.63
CA MET A 38 23.01 -35.19 1.82
C MET A 38 21.64 -35.07 2.51
N MET A 39 20.71 -34.38 1.86
CA MET A 39 19.29 -34.40 2.21
C MET A 39 18.61 -35.61 1.53
N PRO A 40 17.65 -36.28 2.18
CA PRO A 40 16.98 -37.44 1.61
C PRO A 40 16.06 -37.05 0.44
N VAL A 41 16.25 -37.73 -0.69
CA VAL A 41 15.39 -37.64 -1.88
C VAL A 41 14.07 -38.34 -1.59
N LEU A 42 12.96 -37.61 -1.60
CA LEU A 42 11.62 -38.21 -1.62
C LEU A 42 11.24 -38.67 -3.03
N PRO A 43 10.53 -39.79 -3.20
CA PRO A 43 10.23 -40.34 -4.51
C PRO A 43 9.26 -39.46 -5.29
N VAL A 44 9.68 -39.07 -6.50
CA VAL A 44 8.84 -38.45 -7.52
C VAL A 44 7.94 -39.54 -8.12
N VAL A 45 6.62 -39.39 -8.01
CA VAL A 45 5.65 -40.21 -8.74
C VAL A 45 5.51 -39.65 -10.16
N PRO A 46 5.84 -40.39 -11.23
CA PRO A 46 5.67 -39.91 -12.59
C PRO A 46 4.19 -39.98 -12.99
N VAL A 47 3.61 -38.84 -13.36
CA VAL A 47 2.32 -38.79 -14.07
C VAL A 47 2.61 -39.04 -15.55
N PHE A 48 2.34 -40.26 -16.00
CA PHE A 48 2.41 -40.63 -17.42
C PHE A 48 1.23 -40.01 -18.17
N TRP A 49 1.53 -39.21 -19.19
CA TRP A 49 0.56 -38.87 -20.24
C TRP A 49 0.86 -39.76 -21.44
N GLU A 50 0.03 -40.77 -21.64
CA GLU A 50 0.10 -41.60 -22.84
C GLU A 50 -0.61 -40.87 -23.99
N LYS A 51 0.16 -40.54 -25.02
CA LYS A 51 -0.32 -39.85 -26.22
C LYS A 51 -0.76 -40.93 -27.21
N ASP A 52 -2.05 -40.96 -27.53
CA ASP A 52 -2.55 -41.82 -28.59
C ASP A 52 -1.99 -41.40 -29.96
N ARG A 53 -1.92 -42.35 -30.91
CA ARG A 53 -1.32 -42.20 -32.25
C ARG A 53 -1.97 -41.12 -33.14
N GLU A 54 -2.98 -40.42 -32.63
CA GLU A 54 -3.72 -39.37 -33.34
C GLU A 54 -3.63 -37.99 -32.64
N GLY A 55 -2.90 -37.88 -31.52
CA GLY A 55 -2.51 -36.59 -30.93
C GLY A 55 -3.65 -35.80 -30.28
N ARG A 56 -4.64 -36.44 -29.63
CA ARG A 56 -5.68 -35.73 -28.87
C ARG A 56 -5.61 -36.03 -27.38
N VAL A 57 -5.44 -34.97 -26.58
CA VAL A 57 -5.57 -35.05 -25.11
C VAL A 57 -7.07 -35.01 -24.76
N ARG A 58 -7.63 -36.12 -24.26
CA ARG A 58 -8.97 -36.15 -23.63
C ARG A 58 -8.83 -35.95 -22.12
N GLY A 59 -9.38 -34.86 -21.60
CA GLY A 59 -9.74 -34.76 -20.19
C GLY A 59 -11.08 -35.47 -19.94
N ALA A 60 -11.14 -36.33 -18.93
CA ALA A 60 -12.40 -36.77 -18.34
C ALA A 60 -13.09 -35.54 -17.70
N GLY A 61 -14.36 -35.20 -17.90
CA GLY A 61 -15.50 -35.95 -18.40
C GLY A 61 -16.64 -35.74 -17.41
N GLY A 62 -17.54 -34.79 -17.67
CA GLY A 62 -18.65 -34.43 -16.77
C GLY A 62 -19.72 -33.53 -17.42
N VAL A 63 -20.46 -34.12 -18.37
CA VAL A 63 -21.86 -33.87 -18.82
C VAL A 63 -22.39 -32.42 -18.89
N SER A 64 -22.61 -31.93 -20.11
CA SER A 64 -23.53 -30.83 -20.44
C SER A 64 -24.52 -31.25 -21.53
N THR A 65 -25.81 -30.97 -21.34
CA THR A 65 -26.86 -31.04 -22.37
C THR A 65 -26.82 -29.81 -23.30
N PRO A 66 -27.27 -29.92 -24.57
CA PRO A 66 -27.16 -28.82 -25.52
C PRO A 66 -28.43 -27.97 -25.58
N VAL A 67 -28.28 -26.66 -25.47
CA VAL A 67 -29.29 -25.69 -25.97
C VAL A 67 -28.74 -25.04 -27.23
N ARG A 68 -29.48 -25.26 -28.31
CA ARG A 68 -29.26 -24.71 -29.65
C ARG A 68 -29.89 -23.33 -29.70
N SER A 69 -29.12 -22.30 -30.02
CA SER A 69 -29.66 -21.10 -30.67
C SER A 69 -28.59 -20.44 -31.51
N GLY A 70 -28.90 -20.29 -32.80
CA GLY A 70 -28.08 -19.55 -33.74
C GLY A 70 -28.57 -18.12 -33.85
N SER A 71 -27.66 -17.20 -34.14
CA SER A 71 -28.01 -15.93 -34.78
C SER A 71 -26.75 -15.28 -35.37
N ARG A 72 -27.00 -14.61 -36.49
CA ARG A 72 -26.06 -14.13 -37.49
C ARG A 72 -25.26 -12.91 -37.03
N SER A 73 -24.07 -12.80 -37.64
CA SER A 73 -23.23 -11.61 -37.73
C SER A 73 -23.91 -10.52 -38.57
N MET A 74 -23.96 -9.30 -38.04
CA MET A 74 -24.11 -8.04 -38.78
C MET A 74 -23.23 -7.00 -38.08
N GLY A 75 -22.45 -6.27 -38.88
CA GLY A 75 -21.49 -5.28 -38.42
C GLY A 75 -22.06 -3.87 -38.22
N SER A 76 -21.11 -2.92 -38.20
CA SER A 76 -21.23 -1.47 -38.00
C SER A 76 -21.38 -1.07 -36.52
N GLY A 77 -20.55 -0.23 -35.92
CA GLY A 77 -19.79 0.89 -36.48
C GLY A 77 -20.46 2.19 -36.10
N VAL A 78 -20.34 2.64 -34.83
CA VAL A 78 -20.69 4.00 -34.39
C VAL A 78 -19.85 4.36 -33.15
N SER A 79 -19.10 5.46 -33.24
CA SER A 79 -18.48 6.14 -32.09
C SER A 79 -19.51 7.01 -31.36
N PRO A 80 -19.53 7.10 -30.02
CA PRO A 80 -20.22 8.18 -29.35
C PRO A 80 -19.24 9.25 -28.84
N VAL A 81 -19.47 10.47 -29.34
CA VAL A 81 -19.12 11.73 -28.67
C VAL A 81 -19.88 11.78 -27.35
N SER A 82 -19.19 11.97 -26.22
CA SER A 82 -19.83 12.23 -24.92
C SER A 82 -19.59 13.69 -24.52
N SER A 83 -20.56 14.54 -24.87
CA SER A 83 -20.77 15.85 -24.25
C SER A 83 -21.45 15.65 -22.91
N GLY A 84 -20.83 16.16 -21.85
CA GLY A 84 -21.38 16.14 -20.50
C GLY A 84 -22.55 17.10 -20.31
N VAL A 85 -23.50 16.67 -19.48
CA VAL A 85 -24.37 17.55 -18.68
C VAL A 85 -24.68 16.79 -17.39
N SER A 86 -24.21 17.30 -16.25
CA SER A 86 -24.69 16.88 -14.93
C SER A 86 -25.89 17.75 -14.56
N PRO A 87 -27.07 17.21 -14.21
CA PRO A 87 -28.12 18.01 -13.62
C PRO A 87 -27.90 18.16 -12.10
N VAL A 88 -27.96 19.41 -11.68
CA VAL A 88 -28.18 19.85 -10.29
C VAL A 88 -29.60 19.44 -9.89
N SER A 89 -29.75 18.74 -8.77
CA SER A 89 -31.06 18.59 -8.12
C SER A 89 -31.01 19.14 -6.69
N SER A 90 -31.62 20.30 -6.57
CA SER A 90 -32.05 20.96 -5.34
C SER A 90 -33.06 20.10 -4.59
N GLY A 91 -32.99 20.13 -3.27
CA GLY A 91 -33.84 19.35 -2.38
C GLY A 91 -35.32 19.72 -2.43
N VAL A 92 -36.15 18.70 -2.22
CA VAL A 92 -37.51 18.80 -1.68
C VAL A 92 -37.75 17.56 -0.83
N SER A 93 -37.97 17.74 0.47
CA SER A 93 -38.58 16.72 1.33
C SER A 93 -40.07 16.63 1.02
N PRO A 94 -40.68 15.43 1.09
CA PRO A 94 -41.83 15.35 2.00
C PRO A 94 -42.02 14.01 2.71
N VAL A 95 -42.55 14.15 3.94
CA VAL A 95 -43.65 13.39 4.54
C VAL A 95 -43.45 11.89 4.80
N SER A 96 -43.27 11.65 6.11
CA SER A 96 -43.63 10.49 6.91
C SER A 96 -44.74 9.60 6.36
N ASN A 97 -44.47 8.30 6.28
CA ASN A 97 -45.50 7.27 6.35
C ASN A 97 -45.02 6.12 7.24
N ASP A 98 -45.75 5.93 8.34
CA ASP A 98 -45.67 4.79 9.23
C ASP A 98 -45.97 3.51 8.47
N ASN A 99 -45.07 2.54 8.53
CA ASN A 99 -45.47 1.14 8.39
C ASN A 99 -44.54 0.23 9.18
N ARG A 100 -45.11 -0.31 10.26
CA ARG A 100 -44.59 -1.43 11.06
C ARG A 100 -44.32 -2.64 10.15
N VAL A 101 -43.07 -3.08 10.11
CA VAL A 101 -42.71 -4.44 9.71
C VAL A 101 -41.67 -4.98 10.69
N SER A 102 -42.15 -5.93 11.49
CA SER A 102 -41.53 -7.09 12.15
C SER A 102 -40.00 -7.15 12.29
N GLU A 103 -39.57 -7.14 13.56
CA GLU A 103 -38.22 -7.47 14.05
C GLU A 103 -37.78 -8.91 13.71
N PRO A 104 -36.49 -9.13 13.37
CA PRO A 104 -35.82 -10.39 13.61
C PRO A 104 -34.88 -10.29 14.82
N ARG A 105 -35.11 -11.22 15.76
CA ARG A 105 -34.31 -11.56 16.94
C ARG A 105 -32.80 -11.27 16.82
N GLU A 106 -32.31 -10.40 17.69
CA GLU A 106 -30.90 -10.26 18.04
C GLU A 106 -30.40 -11.52 18.79
N THR A 107 -29.46 -12.25 18.20
CA THR A 107 -28.58 -13.16 18.94
C THR A 107 -27.37 -12.37 19.44
N ARG A 108 -27.41 -12.08 20.74
CA ARG A 108 -26.37 -11.43 21.53
C ARG A 108 -25.17 -12.36 21.70
N ASN A 109 -24.14 -12.22 20.88
CA ASN A 109 -22.85 -12.89 21.08
C ASN A 109 -21.84 -11.89 21.66
N ASN A 110 -21.73 -11.90 22.99
CA ASN A 110 -20.59 -11.34 23.71
C ASN A 110 -19.36 -12.22 23.43
N SER A 111 -18.36 -11.67 22.74
CA SER A 111 -16.99 -12.22 22.76
C SER A 111 -15.98 -11.07 22.74
N GLU A 112 -16.04 -10.25 23.79
CA GLU A 112 -14.87 -9.49 24.22
C GLU A 112 -14.00 -10.43 25.07
N SER A 113 -12.94 -10.99 24.50
CA SER A 113 -11.74 -11.45 25.22
C SER A 113 -10.77 -12.12 24.25
N ALA A 114 -9.47 -11.86 24.45
CA ALA A 114 -8.33 -12.62 23.93
C ALA A 114 -7.76 -12.30 22.52
N HIS A 115 -7.47 -11.03 22.21
CA HIS A 115 -6.54 -10.73 21.09
C HIS A 115 -5.33 -9.84 21.44
N GLY A 116 -5.22 -9.35 22.67
CA GLY A 116 -3.99 -8.73 23.20
C GLY A 116 -2.89 -9.72 23.61
N SER A 117 -3.06 -11.04 23.37
CA SER A 117 -2.20 -12.11 23.89
C SER A 117 -1.15 -12.62 22.90
N ILE A 118 -1.36 -12.50 21.59
CA ILE A 118 -0.48 -13.11 20.58
C ILE A 118 0.86 -12.35 20.50
N TRP A 119 0.84 -11.02 20.60
CA TRP A 119 2.06 -10.21 20.61
C TRP A 119 2.90 -10.38 21.89
N ARG A 120 2.29 -10.72 23.04
CA ARG A 120 3.04 -11.07 24.26
C ARG A 120 3.71 -12.46 24.16
N ALA A 121 3.11 -13.38 23.42
CA ALA A 121 3.67 -14.73 23.22
C ALA A 121 4.88 -14.71 22.27
N ILE A 122 4.85 -13.87 21.22
CA ILE A 122 5.96 -13.74 20.27
C ILE A 122 7.20 -13.11 20.94
N LYS A 123 7.04 -12.12 21.83
CA LYS A 123 8.16 -11.57 22.63
C LYS A 123 8.82 -12.61 23.55
N ARG A 124 8.16 -13.72 23.88
CA ARG A 124 8.70 -14.75 24.78
C ARG A 124 9.60 -15.78 24.10
N TRP A 125 9.55 -15.87 22.77
CA TRP A 125 10.32 -16.87 21.99
C TRP A 125 11.64 -16.36 21.43
N PHE A 126 11.81 -15.05 21.26
CA PHE A 126 13.01 -14.45 20.65
C PHE A 126 14.08 -13.97 21.65
N PHE A 127 13.82 -14.01 22.96
CA PHE A 127 14.80 -13.69 24.00
C PHE A 127 15.11 -14.94 24.84
N PRO A 128 16.34 -15.49 24.81
CA PRO A 128 16.69 -16.62 25.67
C PRO A 128 16.62 -16.23 27.16
N PRO A 129 16.28 -17.17 28.06
CA PRO A 129 16.28 -16.90 29.50
C PRO A 129 17.69 -16.52 29.97
N ALA A 130 17.79 -15.40 30.68
CA ALA A 130 19.03 -14.93 31.29
C ALA A 130 19.56 -15.95 32.33
N PRO A 131 20.89 -16.03 32.53
CA PRO A 131 21.50 -16.90 33.54
C PRO A 131 21.04 -16.55 34.97
N ALA A 132 21.05 -17.57 35.84
CA ALA A 132 20.53 -17.54 37.22
C ALA A 132 21.07 -16.39 38.10
N PRO A 133 20.27 -15.87 39.05
CA PRO A 133 20.53 -14.60 39.73
C PRO A 133 21.62 -14.67 40.80
N ILE A 134 22.46 -13.64 40.83
CA ILE A 134 23.28 -13.26 41.98
C ILE A 134 22.33 -12.64 43.03
N PRO A 135 22.39 -13.02 44.32
CA PRO A 135 21.52 -12.48 45.36
C PRO A 135 22.02 -11.09 45.77
N ASN A 136 21.52 -10.05 45.11
CA ASN A 136 21.52 -8.69 45.61
C ASN A 136 20.07 -8.22 45.60
N ASP A 137 19.62 -7.62 46.70
CA ASP A 137 18.26 -7.16 46.92
C ASP A 137 17.70 -6.45 45.67
N PRO A 138 16.52 -6.87 45.15
CA PRO A 138 15.93 -6.22 44.00
C PRO A 138 15.69 -4.74 44.39
N PRO A 139 16.15 -3.78 43.56
CA PRO A 139 15.76 -2.41 43.76
C PRO A 139 14.23 -2.39 43.84
N SER A 140 13.72 -1.83 44.93
CA SER A 140 12.30 -1.58 45.19
C SER A 140 11.58 -1.26 43.90
N ASP A 141 10.40 -1.85 43.69
CA ASP A 141 9.46 -1.63 42.59
C ASP A 141 9.15 -0.14 42.39
N GLN A 142 10.14 0.62 41.91
CA GLN A 142 10.01 1.94 41.36
C GLN A 142 9.26 1.71 40.07
N GLU A 143 7.94 1.85 40.18
CA GLU A 143 7.01 2.32 39.16
C GLU A 143 7.73 2.48 37.82
N ARG A 144 7.86 1.36 37.08
CA ARG A 144 8.03 1.47 35.64
C ARG A 144 6.76 2.16 35.21
N GLU A 145 6.84 3.47 35.07
CA GLU A 145 5.87 4.27 34.33
C GLU A 145 5.70 3.50 33.02
N GLU A 146 4.59 2.78 32.90
CA GLU A 146 4.20 2.16 31.64
C GLU A 146 4.09 3.33 30.70
N GLU A 147 5.12 3.48 29.85
CA GLU A 147 5.21 4.55 28.86
C GLU A 147 3.92 4.46 28.03
N GLU A 148 2.96 5.33 28.36
CA GLU A 148 1.63 5.28 27.76
C GLU A 148 1.82 5.48 26.27
N LEU A 149 1.56 4.43 25.50
CA LEU A 149 1.64 4.49 24.05
C LEU A 149 0.80 5.69 23.58
N PRO A 150 1.32 6.48 22.62
CA PRO A 150 0.61 7.65 22.15
C PRO A 150 -0.80 7.27 21.71
N PRO A 151 -1.83 8.06 22.06
CA PRO A 151 -3.21 7.71 21.82
C PRO A 151 -3.45 7.45 20.33
N ARG A 152 -4.21 6.39 20.02
CA ARG A 152 -4.52 6.00 18.64
C ARG A 152 -5.12 7.19 17.87
N VAL A 153 -4.56 7.50 16.71
CA VAL A 153 -5.06 8.57 15.84
C VAL A 153 -6.41 8.14 15.28
N GLN A 154 -7.43 8.96 15.50
CA GLN A 154 -8.77 8.64 15.07
C GLN A 154 -8.92 8.78 13.54
N PRO A 155 -9.75 7.96 12.87
CA PRO A 155 -9.92 8.00 11.41
C PRO A 155 -10.23 9.40 10.85
N HIS A 156 -11.00 10.22 11.57
CA HIS A 156 -11.34 11.58 11.14
C HIS A 156 -10.14 12.53 11.18
N GLU A 157 -9.14 12.30 12.05
CA GLU A 157 -7.93 13.14 12.13
C GLU A 157 -7.02 12.93 10.91
N TRP A 158 -6.93 11.69 10.39
CA TRP A 158 -6.25 11.38 9.14
C TRP A 158 -6.92 12.11 7.96
N LYS A 159 -8.25 12.01 7.86
CA LYS A 159 -9.04 12.71 6.83
C LYS A 159 -8.89 14.22 6.94
N ALA A 160 -8.93 14.79 8.15
CA ALA A 160 -8.75 16.21 8.37
C ALA A 160 -7.40 16.70 7.83
N ARG A 161 -6.32 15.93 8.02
CA ARG A 161 -5.00 16.25 7.44
C ARG A 161 -4.99 16.13 5.92
N GLY A 162 -5.66 15.13 5.35
CA GLY A 162 -5.84 14.98 3.91
C GLY A 162 -6.56 16.17 3.28
N TYR A 163 -7.73 16.52 3.81
CA TYR A 163 -8.53 17.68 3.38
C TYR A 163 -7.81 19.00 3.60
N TYR A 164 -7.04 19.15 4.66
CA TYR A 164 -6.18 20.32 4.85
C TYR A 164 -5.06 20.39 3.80
N SER A 165 -4.52 19.25 3.37
CA SER A 165 -3.37 19.19 2.46
C SER A 165 -3.76 19.36 0.99
N ARG A 166 -4.92 18.82 0.59
CA ARG A 166 -5.52 18.95 -0.75
C ARG A 166 -7.01 19.33 -0.65
N PRO A 167 -7.33 20.56 -0.22
CA PRO A 167 -8.72 21.00 -0.13
C PRO A 167 -9.29 21.26 -1.52
N THR A 168 -10.62 21.15 -1.63
CA THR A 168 -11.39 21.63 -2.78
C THR A 168 -11.95 23.01 -2.45
N LEU A 169 -11.35 24.05 -3.02
CA LEU A 169 -11.72 25.46 -2.80
C LEU A 169 -12.38 26.00 -4.06
N ASN A 170 -13.57 26.60 -3.93
CA ASN A 170 -14.32 27.10 -5.08
C ASN A 170 -14.52 26.01 -6.16
N GLY A 171 -14.68 24.75 -5.74
CA GLY A 171 -14.77 23.58 -6.63
C GLY A 171 -13.47 23.22 -7.38
N VAL A 172 -12.32 23.77 -6.97
CA VAL A 172 -10.99 23.50 -7.54
C VAL A 172 -10.14 22.83 -6.48
N GLU A 173 -9.56 21.66 -6.81
CA GLU A 173 -8.61 20.99 -5.91
C GLU A 173 -7.26 21.71 -5.93
N VAL A 174 -6.80 22.17 -4.77
CA VAL A 174 -5.56 22.95 -4.65
C VAL A 174 -4.53 22.24 -3.78
N ARG A 175 -3.25 22.64 -3.88
CA ARG A 175 -2.18 22.14 -3.00
C ARG A 175 -1.98 23.11 -1.85
N ASN A 176 -2.33 22.72 -0.63
CA ASN A 176 -2.15 23.57 0.55
C ASN A 176 -0.99 23.12 1.48
N SER A 177 -0.49 21.89 1.32
CA SER A 177 0.64 21.34 2.07
C SER A 177 1.62 20.58 1.16
N PRO A 178 2.95 20.61 1.42
CA PRO A 178 3.63 21.27 2.54
C PRO A 178 3.72 22.79 2.35
N LEU A 179 3.89 23.50 3.47
CA LEU A 179 4.28 24.91 3.44
C LEU A 179 5.74 25.00 2.97
N SER A 180 6.02 25.77 1.92
CA SER A 180 7.41 26.07 1.63
C SER A 180 7.91 27.03 2.73
N PRO A 181 9.06 26.75 3.36
CA PRO A 181 9.61 27.61 4.41
C PRO A 181 9.93 29.02 3.89
N ASN A 182 10.10 29.15 2.58
CA ASN A 182 10.36 30.40 1.89
C ASN A 182 9.12 31.02 1.24
N THR A 183 7.91 30.50 1.51
CA THR A 183 6.67 31.19 1.09
C THR A 183 6.50 32.42 1.98
N LEU A 184 7.28 33.46 1.72
CA LEU A 184 6.94 34.80 2.16
C LEU A 184 5.70 35.18 1.36
N LEU A 185 4.56 35.32 2.04
CA LEU A 185 3.36 35.86 1.42
C LEU A 185 3.72 37.25 0.87
N PRO A 186 3.52 37.50 -0.44
CA PRO A 186 3.58 38.85 -0.96
C PRO A 186 2.78 39.82 -0.08
N HIS A 187 3.26 41.07 0.00
CA HIS A 187 2.59 42.18 0.69
C HIS A 187 1.09 42.27 0.32
N PRO A 188 0.27 42.83 1.23
CA PRO A 188 -0.97 42.24 1.72
C PRO A 188 -1.83 41.63 0.60
N ILE A 189 -1.87 40.30 0.56
CA ILE A 189 -2.78 39.54 -0.30
C ILE A 189 -4.13 39.41 0.42
N ASP A 190 -5.21 39.74 -0.27
CA ASP A 190 -6.57 39.41 0.17
C ASP A 190 -6.86 37.92 -0.13
N PRO A 191 -7.07 37.07 0.90
CA PRO A 191 -7.38 35.67 0.68
C PRO A 191 -8.66 35.43 -0.14
N GLU A 192 -9.63 36.34 -0.07
CA GLU A 192 -10.87 36.21 -0.84
C GLU A 192 -10.63 36.48 -2.33
N GLU A 193 -9.75 37.44 -2.68
CA GLU A 193 -9.34 37.68 -4.06
C GLU A 193 -8.68 36.43 -4.67
N ILE A 194 -7.76 35.79 -3.93
CA ILE A 194 -7.14 34.54 -4.36
C ILE A 194 -8.18 33.43 -4.53
N PHE A 195 -9.12 33.28 -3.58
CA PHE A 195 -10.17 32.27 -3.65
C PHE A 195 -11.08 32.44 -4.87
N VAL A 196 -11.50 33.67 -5.17
CA VAL A 196 -12.27 33.99 -6.38
C VAL A 196 -11.42 33.73 -7.63
N SER A 197 -10.13 34.09 -7.60
CA SER A 197 -9.23 33.90 -8.74
C SER A 197 -9.00 32.44 -9.12
N LEU A 198 -9.31 31.46 -8.25
CA LEU A 198 -9.20 30.03 -8.57
C LEU A 198 -10.05 29.60 -9.76
N ARG A 199 -11.02 30.41 -10.16
CA ARG A 199 -11.74 30.23 -11.43
C ARG A 199 -11.63 31.47 -12.29
N SER A 200 -11.49 31.26 -13.59
CA SER A 200 -11.69 32.34 -14.56
C SER A 200 -13.17 32.76 -14.59
N PRO A 201 -13.51 33.92 -15.17
CA PRO A 201 -14.90 34.29 -15.43
C PRO A 201 -15.68 33.27 -16.28
N THR A 202 -14.98 32.44 -17.07
CA THR A 202 -15.56 31.35 -17.87
C THR A 202 -15.70 30.03 -17.08
N GLY A 203 -15.32 30.02 -15.80
CA GLY A 203 -15.39 28.84 -14.93
C GLY A 203 -14.18 27.90 -15.03
N THR A 204 -13.16 28.21 -15.81
CA THR A 204 -11.95 27.39 -15.96
C THR A 204 -11.16 27.34 -14.65
N PRO A 205 -10.76 26.15 -14.14
CA PRO A 205 -10.04 26.02 -12.88
C PRO A 205 -8.56 26.45 -13.01
N HIS A 206 -8.06 27.12 -11.96
CA HIS A 206 -6.69 27.63 -11.84
C HIS A 206 -6.08 27.27 -10.47
N PRO A 207 -5.79 25.98 -10.21
CA PRO A 207 -5.26 25.54 -8.92
C PRO A 207 -3.88 26.15 -8.58
N GLU A 208 -3.11 26.56 -9.59
CA GLU A 208 -1.82 27.21 -9.47
C GLU A 208 -1.86 28.60 -8.83
N ARG A 209 -3.03 29.25 -8.80
CA ARG A 209 -3.22 30.56 -8.15
C ARG A 209 -3.34 30.46 -6.64
N TRP A 210 -3.60 29.28 -6.10
CA TRP A 210 -3.64 29.07 -4.67
C TRP A 210 -2.25 29.16 -4.04
N ILE A 211 -2.14 29.89 -2.94
CA ILE A 211 -0.89 30.03 -2.19
C ILE A 211 -0.94 29.08 -0.97
N PRO A 212 -0.07 28.05 -0.90
CA PRO A 212 -0.07 27.13 0.23
C PRO A 212 0.13 27.85 1.57
N GLY A 213 -0.73 27.55 2.54
CA GLY A 213 -0.68 28.15 3.89
C GLY A 213 -1.48 29.44 4.07
N LEU A 214 -2.12 29.94 3.03
CA LEU A 214 -3.06 31.05 3.14
C LEU A 214 -4.21 30.66 4.09
N VAL A 215 -4.57 31.54 5.01
CA VAL A 215 -5.70 31.33 5.92
C VAL A 215 -6.98 31.83 5.26
N HIS A 216 -7.96 30.95 5.12
CA HIS A 216 -9.24 31.26 4.49
C HIS A 216 -10.37 30.46 5.15
N ARG A 217 -11.55 31.07 5.31
CA ARG A 217 -12.72 30.46 5.99
C ARG A 217 -13.21 29.14 5.36
N ALA A 218 -12.98 28.96 4.06
CA ALA A 218 -13.36 27.74 3.34
C ALA A 218 -12.35 26.59 3.53
N LEU A 219 -11.20 26.85 4.16
CA LEU A 219 -10.25 25.79 4.50
C LEU A 219 -10.66 25.13 5.81
N PRO A 220 -10.52 23.80 5.91
CA PRO A 220 -10.53 23.16 7.21
C PRO A 220 -9.35 23.67 8.04
N PRO A 221 -9.49 23.77 9.39
CA PRO A 221 -8.39 24.16 10.25
C PRO A 221 -7.23 23.15 10.14
N ARG A 222 -5.98 23.65 10.23
CA ARG A 222 -4.80 22.78 10.29
C ARG A 222 -4.90 21.91 11.54
N PRO A 223 -4.95 20.57 11.43
CA PRO A 223 -5.01 19.74 12.62
C PRO A 223 -3.68 19.79 13.38
N SER A 224 -3.75 20.08 14.68
CA SER A 224 -2.60 20.41 15.54
C SER A 224 -1.68 19.22 15.86
N ARG A 225 -2.22 17.99 15.82
CA ARG A 225 -1.46 16.75 16.07
C ARG A 225 -0.31 16.53 15.07
N TRP A 226 -0.43 17.08 13.85
CA TRP A 226 0.49 16.78 12.75
C TRP A 226 1.65 17.78 12.70
N THR A 227 2.75 17.43 13.36
CA THR A 227 4.02 18.17 13.33
C THR A 227 4.83 17.76 12.11
N ASP A 228 5.29 18.72 11.31
CA ASP A 228 6.12 18.41 10.15
C ASP A 228 7.47 17.84 10.64
N PRO A 229 8.03 16.79 10.00
CA PRO A 229 9.27 16.18 10.47
C PRO A 229 10.45 17.15 10.36
N ILE A 230 11.31 17.14 11.37
CA ILE A 230 12.51 17.98 11.43
C ILE A 230 13.66 17.21 10.75
N PRO A 231 14.29 17.76 9.70
CA PRO A 231 15.40 17.11 9.03
C PRO A 231 16.55 16.81 9.99
N GLY A 232 16.99 15.55 10.03
CA GLY A 232 18.10 15.10 10.87
C GLY A 232 17.70 14.54 12.24
N GLU A 233 16.44 14.69 12.65
CA GLU A 233 15.94 13.99 13.83
C GLU A 233 15.79 12.48 13.57
N PRO A 234 16.00 11.64 14.60
CA PRO A 234 15.78 10.20 14.46
C PRO A 234 14.31 9.94 14.10
N LEU A 235 14.11 8.98 13.19
CA LEU A 235 12.77 8.54 12.83
C LEU A 235 12.29 7.47 13.80
N PRO A 236 10.97 7.43 14.09
CA PRO A 236 10.39 6.32 14.84
C PRO A 236 10.62 5.01 14.08
N PHE A 237 10.75 3.91 14.83
CA PHE A 237 10.75 2.58 14.25
C PHE A 237 9.35 2.21 13.73
N PRO A 238 9.22 1.23 12.82
CA PRO A 238 7.93 0.78 12.31
C PRO A 238 6.92 0.38 13.40
N TRP A 239 7.36 -0.27 14.50
CA TRP A 239 6.50 -0.64 15.63
C TRP A 239 6.12 0.51 16.56
N GLU A 240 6.80 1.66 16.43
CA GLU A 240 6.46 2.91 17.15
C GLU A 240 5.51 3.78 16.32
N CYS A 241 5.28 3.40 15.06
CA CYS A 241 4.39 4.09 14.15
C CYS A 241 2.99 3.48 14.15
N GLN A 242 1.98 4.33 14.06
CA GLN A 242 0.64 3.94 13.64
C GLN A 242 0.53 4.11 12.12
N LEU A 243 0.18 3.05 11.39
CA LEU A 243 -0.10 3.14 9.96
C LEU A 243 -1.41 3.88 9.69
N ASN A 244 -1.45 4.57 8.54
CA ASN A 244 -2.72 5.05 7.99
C ASN A 244 -3.69 3.87 7.80
N PRO A 245 -4.99 4.01 8.15
CA PRO A 245 -5.98 2.96 7.95
C PRO A 245 -6.08 2.39 6.53
N PHE A 246 -5.68 3.15 5.50
CA PHE A 246 -5.63 2.67 4.11
C PHE A 246 -4.53 1.64 3.83
N MET A 247 -3.50 1.62 4.67
CA MET A 247 -2.35 0.73 4.51
C MET A 247 -2.28 -0.34 5.59
N GLU A 248 -3.10 -0.28 6.62
CA GLU A 248 -3.15 -1.30 7.66
C GLU A 248 -3.61 -2.64 7.05
N HIS A 249 -2.78 -3.67 7.18
CA HIS A 249 -3.19 -5.03 6.84
C HIS A 249 -4.23 -5.52 7.85
N ILE A 250 -5.27 -6.19 7.34
CA ILE A 250 -6.29 -6.83 8.18
C ILE A 250 -6.22 -8.33 7.93
N LEU A 251 -5.95 -9.08 8.98
CA LEU A 251 -5.83 -10.55 8.93
C LEU A 251 -7.10 -11.23 8.40
N THR A 252 -8.28 -10.69 8.74
CA THR A 252 -9.58 -11.28 8.40
C THR A 252 -10.54 -10.26 7.81
N GLY A 253 -11.19 -10.65 6.71
CA GLY A 253 -12.20 -9.85 6.05
C GLY A 253 -11.68 -9.12 4.81
N PRO A 254 -12.52 -8.27 4.19
CA PRO A 254 -12.12 -7.50 3.04
C PRO A 254 -11.06 -6.45 3.42
N PRO A 255 -10.12 -6.14 2.51
CA PRO A 255 -9.09 -5.13 2.73
C PRO A 255 -9.72 -3.73 2.73
N ARG A 256 -9.03 -2.77 3.35
CA ARG A 256 -9.49 -1.38 3.44
C ARG A 256 -9.59 -0.71 2.08
N LEU A 257 -8.71 -1.11 1.16
CA LEU A 257 -8.66 -0.64 -0.20
C LEU A 257 -8.79 -1.81 -1.18
N SER A 258 -9.39 -1.55 -2.32
CA SER A 258 -9.32 -2.40 -3.51
C SER A 258 -8.43 -1.72 -4.53
N TRP A 259 -7.25 -2.30 -4.74
CA TRP A 259 -6.25 -1.80 -5.68
C TRP A 259 -5.35 -2.95 -6.16
N SER A 260 -5.13 -3.02 -7.47
CA SER A 260 -4.14 -3.90 -8.09
C SER A 260 -2.87 -3.12 -8.36
N ILE A 261 -1.72 -3.63 -7.91
CA ILE A 261 -0.40 -3.03 -8.17
C ILE A 261 -0.06 -3.02 -9.67
N ALA A 262 -0.78 -3.78 -10.49
CA ALA A 262 -0.67 -3.71 -11.95
C ALA A 262 -1.22 -2.42 -12.56
N HIS A 263 -1.97 -1.61 -11.79
CA HIS A 263 -2.64 -0.41 -12.28
C HIS A 263 -2.15 0.84 -11.55
N ALA A 264 -2.08 1.95 -12.29
CA ALA A 264 -1.65 3.23 -11.75
C ALA A 264 -2.54 3.65 -10.57
N PRO A 265 -1.97 4.01 -9.42
CA PRO A 265 -2.74 4.21 -8.19
C PRO A 265 -3.72 5.39 -8.28
N ALA A 266 -3.32 6.47 -8.97
CA ALA A 266 -4.11 7.70 -9.10
C ALA A 266 -5.51 7.49 -9.73
N THR A 267 -5.72 6.43 -10.50
CA THR A 267 -6.97 6.17 -11.22
C THR A 267 -7.67 4.88 -10.83
N SER A 268 -7.04 4.01 -10.04
CA SER A 268 -7.52 2.65 -9.82
C SER A 268 -7.80 2.29 -8.35
N ILE A 269 -7.37 3.10 -7.39
CA ILE A 269 -7.62 2.80 -5.97
C ILE A 269 -9.06 3.17 -5.60
N THR A 270 -9.75 2.21 -5.01
CA THR A 270 -11.11 2.38 -4.47
C THR A 270 -11.21 1.92 -3.02
N TYR A 271 -12.23 2.39 -2.30
CA TYR A 271 -12.56 1.87 -0.97
C TYR A 271 -12.97 0.39 -1.05
N GLY A 272 -12.39 -0.48 -0.23
CA GLY A 272 -12.59 -1.94 -0.32
C GLY A 272 -13.78 -2.47 0.47
N HIS A 273 -14.30 -1.72 1.45
CA HIS A 273 -15.41 -2.15 2.32
C HIS A 273 -16.80 -1.72 1.83
N THR A 274 -16.90 -1.12 0.67
CA THR A 274 -18.15 -0.56 0.15
C THR A 274 -18.66 -1.40 -1.01
N GLU A 275 -19.97 -1.65 -1.05
CA GLU A 275 -20.60 -2.32 -2.19
C GLU A 275 -20.42 -1.52 -3.50
N ALA A 276 -20.31 -0.20 -3.38
CA ALA A 276 -19.96 0.68 -4.47
C ALA A 276 -18.44 0.82 -4.60
N CYS A 277 -17.93 0.79 -5.83
CA CYS A 277 -16.56 1.18 -6.16
C CYS A 277 -16.43 2.70 -6.04
N ILE A 278 -16.12 3.19 -4.84
CA ILE A 278 -15.89 4.62 -4.58
C ILE A 278 -14.39 4.89 -4.76
N PRO A 279 -13.95 5.71 -5.73
CA PRO A 279 -12.55 6.07 -5.88
C PRO A 279 -12.05 6.90 -4.69
N LEU A 280 -10.78 6.74 -4.32
CA LEU A 280 -10.15 7.68 -3.39
C LEU A 280 -10.03 9.06 -4.02
N THR A 281 -10.30 10.11 -3.22
CA THR A 281 -10.05 11.49 -3.65
C THR A 281 -8.56 11.83 -3.57
N LEU A 282 -8.14 12.93 -4.21
CA LEU A 282 -6.75 13.41 -4.03
C LEU A 282 -6.45 13.74 -2.56
N ALA A 283 -7.43 14.22 -1.80
CA ALA A 283 -7.30 14.46 -0.37
C ALA A 283 -7.04 13.17 0.43
N ASP A 284 -7.71 12.08 0.07
CA ASP A 284 -7.51 10.78 0.70
C ASP A 284 -6.10 10.23 0.43
N LEU A 285 -5.63 10.35 -0.80
CA LEU A 285 -4.29 9.93 -1.20
C LEU A 285 -3.17 10.78 -0.55
N HIS A 286 -3.47 12.02 -0.16
CA HIS A 286 -2.52 12.93 0.49
C HIS A 286 -2.56 12.88 2.03
N GLN A 287 -3.26 11.91 2.61
CA GLN A 287 -3.13 11.62 4.03
C GLN A 287 -1.71 11.13 4.36
N PRO A 288 -1.20 11.39 5.58
CA PRO A 288 0.08 10.85 6.04
C PRO A 288 0.09 9.32 5.99
N ALA A 289 1.24 8.73 5.69
CA ALA A 289 1.44 7.28 5.70
C ALA A 289 1.48 6.71 7.13
N THR A 290 2.08 7.46 8.06
CA THR A 290 2.25 7.07 9.45
C THR A 290 1.96 8.21 10.41
N PHE A 291 1.76 7.86 11.68
CA PHE A 291 1.86 8.78 12.81
C PHE A 291 2.83 8.21 13.85
N PRO A 292 3.85 8.98 14.28
CA PRO A 292 4.24 10.29 13.74
C PRO A 292 4.71 10.20 12.27
N PHE A 293 4.97 11.34 11.63
CA PHE A 293 5.47 11.33 10.25
C PHE A 293 6.85 10.67 10.18
N VAL A 294 7.07 9.88 9.15
CA VAL A 294 8.39 9.42 8.75
C VAL A 294 8.83 10.11 7.46
N THR A 295 10.12 10.38 7.31
CA THR A 295 10.68 10.89 6.05
C THR A 295 11.15 9.77 5.12
N HIS A 296 11.32 8.57 5.66
CA HIS A 296 11.75 7.37 4.96
C HIS A 296 10.83 6.23 5.35
N PHE A 297 10.36 5.46 4.37
CA PHE A 297 9.46 4.34 4.57
C PHE A 297 9.98 3.15 3.76
N TYR A 298 10.58 2.19 4.46
CA TYR A 298 11.31 1.08 3.87
C TYR A 298 10.46 -0.20 3.85
N ILE A 299 10.17 -0.73 2.67
CA ILE A 299 9.42 -1.97 2.48
C ILE A 299 10.41 -3.03 2.01
N ASN A 300 10.73 -3.97 2.89
CA ASN A 300 11.78 -4.98 2.69
C ASN A 300 11.28 -6.41 2.88
N GLY A 301 10.00 -6.59 3.19
CA GLY A 301 9.35 -7.89 3.22
C GLY A 301 8.22 -7.99 2.19
N LEU A 302 8.03 -9.19 1.65
CA LEU A 302 6.83 -9.58 0.91
C LEU A 302 6.24 -10.81 1.61
N ALA A 303 5.06 -10.66 2.18
CA ALA A 303 4.37 -11.74 2.87
C ALA A 303 3.98 -12.86 1.88
N GLU A 304 3.94 -14.09 2.39
CA GLU A 304 3.52 -15.29 1.65
C GLU A 304 4.34 -15.61 0.37
N ASP A 305 5.49 -14.97 0.15
CA ASP A 305 6.40 -15.37 -0.90
C ASP A 305 7.24 -16.57 -0.46
N SER A 306 7.47 -17.49 -1.39
CA SER A 306 8.35 -18.65 -1.21
C SER A 306 9.83 -18.29 -1.28
N ALA A 307 10.17 -17.11 -1.81
CA ALA A 307 11.54 -16.63 -1.83
C ALA A 307 12.01 -16.32 -0.39
N PRO A 308 13.25 -16.71 -0.01
CA PRO A 308 13.75 -16.50 1.35
C PRO A 308 13.98 -15.03 1.71
N HIS A 309 14.06 -14.14 0.70
CA HIS A 309 14.20 -12.70 0.88
C HIS A 309 13.39 -11.98 -0.20
N PHE A 310 12.88 -10.80 0.13
CA PHE A 310 12.22 -9.95 -0.85
C PHE A 310 13.27 -9.37 -1.81
N ALA A 311 13.19 -9.74 -3.08
CA ALA A 311 14.19 -9.38 -4.09
C ALA A 311 14.22 -7.88 -4.43
N TRP A 312 13.17 -7.14 -4.10
CA TRP A 312 12.99 -5.74 -4.52
C TRP A 312 12.61 -4.84 -3.34
N PRO A 313 13.49 -4.69 -2.35
CA PRO A 313 13.22 -3.75 -1.27
C PRO A 313 13.01 -2.35 -1.84
N VAL A 314 12.00 -1.65 -1.30
CA VAL A 314 11.55 -0.34 -1.77
C VAL A 314 11.80 0.69 -0.67
N MET A 315 12.41 1.82 -1.02
CA MET A 315 12.56 2.96 -0.13
C MET A 315 11.71 4.12 -0.66
N VAL A 316 10.71 4.53 0.12
CA VAL A 316 9.91 5.73 -0.16
C VAL A 316 10.49 6.88 0.64
N ILE A 317 10.81 7.99 -0.04
CA ILE A 317 11.46 9.15 0.58
C ILE A 317 10.60 10.38 0.39
N ASN A 318 10.25 11.04 1.49
CA ASN A 318 9.60 12.35 1.49
C ASN A 318 10.03 13.16 2.71
N HIS A 319 10.90 14.15 2.50
CA HIS A 319 11.44 14.99 3.57
C HIS A 319 10.39 15.80 4.35
N ARG A 320 9.13 15.86 3.88
CA ARG A 320 8.02 16.54 4.54
C ARG A 320 7.02 15.57 5.18
N GLY A 321 7.37 14.29 5.25
CA GLY A 321 6.51 13.23 5.74
C GLY A 321 5.93 12.43 4.58
N VAL A 322 6.19 11.13 4.57
CA VAL A 322 5.66 10.18 3.59
C VAL A 322 4.13 10.15 3.66
N LYS A 323 3.48 10.15 2.50
CA LYS A 323 2.03 10.11 2.31
C LYS A 323 1.62 8.78 1.69
N CYS A 324 0.33 8.46 1.76
CA CYS A 324 -0.21 7.26 1.13
C CYS A 324 0.08 7.21 -0.38
N VAL A 325 -0.09 8.32 -1.09
CA VAL A 325 0.21 8.42 -2.53
C VAL A 325 1.67 8.08 -2.84
N ASP A 326 2.61 8.57 -2.02
CA ASP A 326 4.04 8.31 -2.23
C ASP A 326 4.33 6.81 -2.15
N VAL A 327 3.71 6.11 -1.18
CA VAL A 327 3.86 4.66 -1.02
C VAL A 327 3.28 3.91 -2.21
N PHE A 328 2.06 4.25 -2.62
CA PHE A 328 1.40 3.55 -3.73
C PHE A 328 2.09 3.79 -5.07
N GLU A 329 2.56 5.01 -5.35
CA GLU A 329 3.29 5.34 -6.58
C GLU A 329 4.61 4.58 -6.65
N VAL A 330 5.41 4.59 -5.57
CA VAL A 330 6.70 3.89 -5.58
C VAL A 330 6.51 2.37 -5.66
N LEU A 331 5.49 1.80 -5.00
CA LEU A 331 5.16 0.38 -5.16
C LEU A 331 4.79 0.07 -6.61
N TYR A 332 3.89 0.85 -7.21
CA TYR A 332 3.52 0.70 -8.62
C TYR A 332 4.75 0.74 -9.52
N GLU A 333 5.55 1.81 -9.44
CA GLU A 333 6.76 1.98 -10.25
C GLU A 333 7.76 0.84 -10.08
N SER A 334 7.98 0.38 -8.84
CA SER A 334 8.88 -0.74 -8.54
C SER A 334 8.46 -2.02 -9.25
N PHE A 335 7.16 -2.34 -9.22
CA PHE A 335 6.61 -3.54 -9.85
C PHE A 335 6.38 -3.40 -11.37
N GLN A 336 6.36 -2.17 -11.91
CA GLN A 336 6.33 -1.95 -13.35
C GLN A 336 7.71 -2.12 -14.03
N ARG A 337 8.80 -2.19 -13.27
CA ARG A 337 10.14 -2.41 -13.86
C ARG A 337 10.24 -3.75 -14.56
N TYR A 338 11.02 -3.79 -15.64
CA TYR A 338 11.31 -5.03 -16.38
C TYR A 338 12.19 -5.97 -15.57
N VAL A 339 11.95 -7.26 -15.78
CA VAL A 339 12.74 -8.33 -15.17
C VAL A 339 13.93 -8.66 -16.06
N GLY A 340 15.13 -8.63 -15.50
CA GLY A 340 16.34 -9.06 -16.20
C GLY A 340 16.44 -10.57 -16.37
N ALA A 341 17.22 -11.05 -17.34
CA ALA A 341 17.43 -12.48 -17.55
C ALA A 341 18.02 -13.18 -16.30
N ASP A 342 19.04 -12.58 -15.69
CA ASP A 342 19.69 -13.10 -14.47
C ASP A 342 18.74 -13.12 -13.27
N GLU A 343 17.89 -12.10 -13.15
CA GLU A 343 16.87 -12.00 -12.12
C GLU A 343 15.86 -13.13 -12.25
N ARG A 344 15.34 -13.34 -13.47
CA ARG A 344 14.44 -14.45 -13.79
C ARG A 344 15.08 -15.80 -13.52
N GLU A 345 16.36 -15.96 -13.84
CA GLU A 345 17.05 -17.24 -13.71
C GLU A 345 17.14 -17.73 -12.25
N ARG A 346 17.24 -16.79 -11.30
CA ARG A 346 17.27 -17.07 -9.85
C ARG A 346 15.93 -17.54 -9.28
N TRP A 347 14.82 -17.37 -10.01
CA TRP A 347 13.51 -17.80 -9.54
C TRP A 347 13.38 -19.32 -9.55
N SER A 348 12.56 -19.85 -8.64
CA SER A 348 12.19 -21.26 -8.67
C SER A 348 11.45 -21.61 -9.97
N GLY A 349 11.56 -22.87 -10.42
CA GLY A 349 10.88 -23.33 -11.64
C GLY A 349 9.37 -23.08 -11.61
N THR A 350 8.72 -23.33 -10.47
CA THR A 350 7.29 -23.05 -10.25
C THR A 350 6.97 -21.56 -10.43
N ARG A 351 7.81 -20.68 -9.88
CA ARG A 351 7.63 -19.22 -9.99
C ARG A 351 7.82 -18.73 -11.41
N LYS A 352 8.82 -19.24 -12.15
CA LYS A 352 9.01 -18.94 -13.58
C LYS A 352 7.74 -19.25 -14.39
N VAL A 353 7.14 -20.42 -14.17
CA VAL A 353 5.89 -20.82 -14.85
C VAL A 353 4.72 -19.90 -14.49
N GLN A 354 4.55 -19.56 -13.21
CA GLN A 354 3.49 -18.63 -12.78
C GLN A 354 3.66 -17.24 -13.41
N ALA A 355 4.89 -16.74 -13.46
CA ALA A 355 5.22 -15.46 -14.07
C ALA A 355 4.98 -15.45 -15.57
N ASP A 356 5.40 -16.51 -16.29
CA ASP A 356 5.15 -16.65 -17.73
C ASP A 356 3.65 -16.66 -18.05
N GLN A 357 2.84 -17.30 -17.19
CA GLN A 357 1.39 -17.30 -17.34
C GLN A 357 0.77 -15.91 -17.10
N ALA A 358 1.22 -15.19 -16.07
CA ALA A 358 0.75 -13.83 -15.78
C ALA A 358 1.11 -12.87 -16.91
N TYR A 359 2.36 -12.92 -17.36
CA TYR A 359 2.85 -12.17 -18.51
C TYR A 359 2.02 -12.44 -19.77
N ALA A 360 1.77 -13.72 -20.10
CA ALA A 360 0.94 -14.09 -21.24
C ALA A 360 -0.52 -13.61 -21.11
N ARG A 361 -1.08 -13.57 -19.89
CA ARG A 361 -2.42 -12.99 -19.65
C ARG A 361 -2.41 -11.47 -19.90
N ARG A 362 -1.41 -10.76 -19.40
CA ARG A 362 -1.26 -9.31 -19.57
C ARG A 362 -1.13 -8.92 -21.04
N LEU A 363 -0.25 -9.59 -21.79
CA LEU A 363 -0.10 -9.37 -23.24
C LEU A 363 -1.40 -9.58 -24.02
N ARG A 364 -2.25 -10.53 -23.59
CA ARG A 364 -3.56 -10.78 -24.22
C ARG A 364 -4.60 -9.73 -23.87
N ALA A 365 -4.48 -9.05 -22.73
CA ALA A 365 -5.39 -7.98 -22.32
C ALA A 365 -5.07 -6.68 -23.08
N GLU A 366 -3.81 -6.41 -23.36
CA GLU A 366 -3.32 -5.17 -24.00
C GLU A 366 -3.30 -5.20 -25.54
N ARG A 367 -4.24 -5.92 -26.17
CA ARG A 367 -4.32 -6.10 -27.64
C ARG A 367 -4.28 -4.75 -28.37
N GLY A 368 -3.13 -4.39 -28.94
CA GLY A 368 -2.99 -3.22 -29.81
C GLY A 368 -1.65 -2.50 -29.74
N GLN A 369 -0.92 -2.57 -28.63
CA GLN A 369 0.34 -1.81 -28.45
C GLN A 369 1.56 -2.65 -28.04
N ALA A 370 1.37 -3.88 -27.54
CA ALA A 370 2.38 -4.58 -26.76
C ALA A 370 3.02 -5.81 -27.43
N GLN A 371 3.33 -5.77 -28.74
CA GLN A 371 4.07 -6.90 -29.33
C GLN A 371 5.52 -7.01 -28.80
N GLN A 372 5.98 -6.00 -28.05
CA GLN A 372 7.35 -5.91 -27.49
C GLN A 372 7.40 -5.56 -26.01
N ASP A 373 6.29 -5.59 -25.27
CA ASP A 373 6.34 -5.23 -23.84
C ASP A 373 6.97 -6.38 -23.03
N PRO A 374 8.16 -6.21 -22.43
CA PRO A 374 8.84 -7.27 -21.68
C PRO A 374 8.06 -7.71 -20.44
N MET A 375 8.49 -8.84 -19.86
CA MET A 375 8.05 -9.26 -18.54
C MET A 375 8.43 -8.20 -17.50
N ARG A 376 7.47 -7.85 -16.64
CA ARG A 376 7.61 -6.88 -15.55
C ARG A 376 7.62 -7.61 -14.21
N ARG A 377 8.12 -6.97 -13.17
CA ARG A 377 8.14 -7.55 -11.81
C ARG A 377 6.74 -7.84 -11.27
N VAL A 378 5.71 -7.13 -11.71
CA VAL A 378 4.32 -7.47 -11.39
C VAL A 378 3.91 -8.85 -11.91
N ASP A 379 4.49 -9.33 -13.01
CA ASP A 379 4.19 -10.66 -13.55
C ASP A 379 4.70 -11.77 -12.61
N TYR A 380 5.80 -11.54 -11.86
CA TYR A 380 6.30 -12.48 -10.84
C TYR A 380 5.25 -12.82 -9.77
N LEU A 381 4.40 -11.85 -9.43
CA LEU A 381 3.34 -12.01 -8.43
C LEU A 381 2.22 -12.95 -8.89
N GLY A 382 2.17 -13.30 -10.18
CA GLY A 382 1.24 -14.29 -10.69
C GLY A 382 -0.21 -13.78 -10.71
N GLN A 383 -1.00 -14.22 -9.71
CA GLN A 383 -2.37 -13.76 -9.48
C GLN A 383 -2.49 -12.90 -8.21
N GLN A 384 -1.43 -12.84 -7.40
CA GLN A 384 -1.43 -12.13 -6.12
C GLN A 384 -1.02 -10.66 -6.32
N VAL A 385 -1.84 -9.91 -7.05
CA VAL A 385 -1.54 -8.52 -7.42
C VAL A 385 -2.34 -7.48 -6.64
N MET A 386 -3.31 -7.91 -5.83
CA MET A 386 -4.13 -6.98 -5.04
C MET A 386 -3.42 -6.59 -3.76
N PHE A 387 -3.32 -5.30 -3.52
CA PHE A 387 -2.79 -4.76 -2.27
C PHE A 387 -3.71 -5.12 -1.09
N ARG A 388 -3.14 -5.71 -0.03
CA ARG A 388 -3.86 -6.10 1.20
C ARG A 388 -3.45 -5.31 2.43
N GLY A 389 -2.30 -4.63 2.38
CA GLY A 389 -1.82 -3.77 3.45
C GLY A 389 -0.34 -3.94 3.71
N LEU A 390 0.09 -3.36 4.83
CA LEU A 390 1.45 -3.34 5.35
C LEU A 390 1.40 -3.68 6.85
N GLU A 391 2.45 -4.34 7.33
CA GLU A 391 2.72 -4.53 8.76
C GLU A 391 4.20 -4.25 9.05
N PRO A 392 4.58 -3.91 10.30
CA PRO A 392 5.99 -3.91 10.69
C PRO A 392 6.63 -5.26 10.37
N ASN A 393 7.79 -5.24 9.72
CA ASN A 393 8.48 -6.49 9.40
C ASN A 393 9.00 -7.17 10.69
N PRO A 394 8.78 -8.48 10.88
CA PRO A 394 9.24 -9.21 12.06
C PRO A 394 10.76 -9.21 12.29
N ASP A 395 11.56 -8.93 11.26
CA ASP A 395 13.01 -8.75 11.38
C ASP A 395 13.41 -7.48 12.15
N GLY A 396 12.45 -6.60 12.45
CA GLY A 396 12.68 -5.33 13.13
C GLY A 396 13.20 -4.23 12.20
N GLU A 397 13.13 -4.43 10.88
CA GLU A 397 13.56 -3.45 9.89
C GLU A 397 12.44 -3.21 8.89
N GLY A 398 11.95 -1.97 8.78
CA GLY A 398 10.98 -1.60 7.76
C GLY A 398 9.61 -2.30 7.86
N TRP A 399 9.00 -2.51 6.70
CA TRP A 399 7.61 -2.91 6.52
C TRP A 399 7.51 -4.13 5.60
N MET A 400 6.57 -5.01 5.91
CA MET A 400 6.20 -6.18 5.13
C MET A 400 4.95 -5.89 4.30
N LEU A 401 5.03 -6.11 2.99
CA LEU A 401 3.92 -5.96 2.04
C LEU A 401 3.06 -7.21 1.98
N PHE A 402 1.75 -7.04 2.12
CA PHE A 402 0.77 -8.11 1.94
C PHE A 402 0.03 -7.92 0.63
N LEU A 403 0.04 -8.98 -0.19
CA LEU A 403 -0.68 -9.05 -1.46
C LEU A 403 -1.61 -10.25 -1.46
N GLY A 404 -2.67 -10.18 -2.27
CA GLY A 404 -3.63 -11.27 -2.36
C GLY A 404 -4.23 -11.41 -3.75
N LEU A 405 -5.08 -12.42 -3.89
CA LEU A 405 -5.81 -12.69 -5.14
C LEU A 405 -6.76 -11.54 -5.48
N GLY A 406 -6.92 -11.26 -6.77
CA GLY A 406 -7.85 -10.27 -7.31
C GLY A 406 -9.08 -10.83 -7.98
#